data_AF-A0AAN6VQB3-F1
#
_entry.id   AF-A0AAN6VQB3-F1
#
_cell.length_a   1.000
_cell.length_b   1.000
_cell.length_c   1.000
_cell.angle_alpha   90.00
_cell.angle_beta   90.00
_cell.angle_gamma   90.00
#
_symmetry.space_group_name_H-M   'P 1'
#
loop_
_entity.id
_entity.type
_entity.pdbx_description
1 polymer ?
#
loop_
_entity_poly.entity_id
_entity_poly.type
_entity_poly.pdbx_seq_one_letter_code
_entity_poly.pdbx_strand_id
1 'polypeptide(L)'
;SARPAPSTMAEPAAVTPGTTTTTFKSPTRTPTNLPTLPIDLLLLIITPPNLDYPTLLALSSTSRALHLAINPDTLTPRAEKVAFYQHAERHFPQHADRLVCFVCWRFVDSQSFGDSKRRGRFGRFGDKSSSRFCWECGVKGGLYDHLRGVRKGGLVYYPCRRCGRAGVGSERCLREVCTPPLEEGGGGSPLERLVAVGAVGGVLFGLLGYRELVRLRMVSRTMRRVVYPVGQCRDVYGMWKFVMERLKGSSRHLGRWGSRSGPRACFGCFRPRTKAHFSPAQYQLSSGVGNGEYWRRRCWECLRRFYHPRLADTEARARFDRQVLCGVCRCLRYRDEDCHGCEVRQDEIAEWARRRSEKQAAKHDYWEESDPALQLLDEDAPAASTGEQPESDDLWGEGTGSWLDSPTRDEALFVTVEQGVGVGGVAVSAH
;
A
#
# COMPACT_ATOMS: atom_id res chain seq x y z
N SER A 1 52.75 39.17 14.66
CA SER A 1 52.13 40.41 14.16
C SER A 1 52.87 40.91 12.93
N ALA A 2 52.34 40.64 11.75
CA ALA A 2 52.92 41.06 10.46
C ALA A 2 52.19 42.31 9.95
N ARG A 3 52.97 43.32 9.54
CA ARG A 3 52.50 44.58 8.95
C ARG A 3 51.95 44.36 7.53
N PRO A 4 50.93 45.11 7.08
CA PRO A 4 50.45 45.07 5.70
C PRO A 4 51.28 45.98 4.77
N ALA A 5 51.39 45.56 3.52
CA ALA A 5 52.02 46.30 2.41
C ALA A 5 51.04 47.30 1.76
N PRO A 6 51.53 48.38 1.12
CA PRO A 6 50.70 49.46 0.60
C PRO A 6 50.11 49.17 -0.80
N SER A 7 48.92 49.73 -1.02
CA SER A 7 48.10 49.63 -2.23
C SER A 7 48.60 50.60 -3.31
N THR A 8 49.04 50.07 -4.46
CA THR A 8 49.31 50.84 -5.67
C THR A 8 48.01 51.15 -6.40
N MET A 9 47.70 52.44 -6.56
CA MET A 9 46.64 52.92 -7.42
C MET A 9 47.05 52.77 -8.89
N ALA A 10 46.19 52.09 -9.66
CA ALA A 10 46.32 51.95 -11.10
C ALA A 10 45.49 53.01 -11.84
N GLU A 11 46.12 53.55 -12.87
CA GLU A 11 45.71 54.60 -13.79
C GLU A 11 44.56 54.14 -14.71
N PRO A 12 43.57 54.98 -15.06
CA PRO A 12 42.50 54.60 -15.97
C PRO A 12 42.95 54.70 -17.44
N ALA A 13 43.06 53.55 -18.10
CA ALA A 13 43.32 53.44 -19.53
C ALA A 13 42.09 53.85 -20.38
N ALA A 14 42.36 54.60 -21.44
CA ALA A 14 41.40 55.16 -22.38
C ALA A 14 40.58 54.09 -23.13
N VAL A 15 39.26 54.30 -23.16
CA VAL A 15 38.29 53.48 -23.91
C VAL A 15 38.36 53.87 -25.39
N THR A 16 38.80 52.94 -26.23
CA THR A 16 38.66 53.02 -27.70
C THR A 16 37.44 52.20 -28.13
N PRO A 17 36.49 52.76 -28.91
CA PRO A 17 35.34 52.02 -29.39
C PRO A 17 35.75 51.10 -30.55
N GLY A 18 36.01 49.83 -30.24
CA GLY A 18 36.23 48.77 -31.22
C GLY A 18 34.89 48.22 -31.73
N THR A 19 34.60 48.46 -33.00
CA THR A 19 33.47 47.87 -33.75
C THR A 19 33.63 46.34 -33.81
N THR A 20 33.02 45.62 -32.86
CA THR A 20 32.96 44.16 -32.90
C THR A 20 31.87 43.69 -33.85
N THR A 21 32.27 43.36 -35.07
CA THR A 21 31.44 42.62 -36.03
C THR A 21 31.25 41.19 -35.50
N THR A 22 30.17 40.96 -34.76
CA THR A 22 29.77 39.62 -34.29
C THR A 22 29.32 38.79 -35.49
N THR A 23 30.25 38.05 -36.09
CA THR A 23 29.93 36.99 -37.04
C THR A 23 29.22 35.88 -36.27
N PHE A 24 27.90 35.81 -36.39
CA PHE A 24 27.09 34.69 -35.91
C PHE A 24 27.57 33.41 -36.60
N LYS A 25 28.47 32.65 -35.95
CA LYS A 25 28.74 31.27 -36.34
C LYS A 25 27.46 30.48 -36.07
N SER A 26 26.75 30.15 -37.14
CA SER A 26 25.64 29.19 -37.10
C SER A 26 26.11 27.97 -36.29
N PRO A 27 25.36 27.54 -35.26
CA PRO A 27 25.77 26.42 -34.43
C PRO A 27 25.95 25.21 -35.34
N THR A 28 27.18 24.69 -35.38
CA THR A 28 27.52 23.45 -36.08
C THR A 28 26.64 22.37 -35.49
N ARG A 29 25.55 22.02 -36.19
CA ARG A 29 24.64 20.96 -35.77
C ARG A 29 25.43 19.67 -35.75
N THR A 30 25.85 19.24 -34.57
CA THR A 30 26.34 17.88 -34.37
C THR A 30 25.22 16.93 -34.78
N PRO A 31 25.49 15.92 -35.61
CA PRO A 31 24.47 14.98 -36.04
C PRO A 31 23.83 14.36 -34.80
N THR A 32 22.51 14.53 -34.68
CA THR A 32 21.74 13.95 -33.58
C THR A 32 21.63 12.45 -33.79
N ASN A 33 22.36 11.68 -33.00
CA ASN A 33 22.24 10.22 -32.97
C ASN A 33 21.07 9.83 -32.06
N LEU A 34 20.44 8.68 -32.32
CA LEU A 34 19.32 8.17 -31.51
C LEU A 34 19.58 8.21 -29.98
N PRO A 35 20.78 7.87 -29.45
CA PRO A 35 21.04 7.92 -28.01
C PRO A 35 21.15 9.33 -27.44
N THR A 36 21.33 10.34 -28.30
CA THR A 36 21.46 11.75 -27.89
C THR A 36 20.11 12.47 -27.85
N LEU A 37 19.03 11.80 -28.26
CA LEU A 37 17.68 12.37 -28.16
C LEU A 37 17.27 12.51 -26.69
N PRO A 38 16.52 13.58 -26.35
CA PRO A 38 15.81 13.68 -25.09
C PRO A 38 14.96 12.42 -24.82
N ILE A 39 14.91 11.99 -23.56
CA ILE A 39 14.25 10.73 -23.17
C ILE A 39 12.79 10.68 -23.60
N ASP A 40 12.07 11.82 -23.58
CA ASP A 40 10.66 11.88 -23.96
C ASP A 40 10.44 11.59 -25.46
N LEU A 41 11.33 12.11 -26.32
CA LEU A 41 11.30 11.83 -27.76
C LEU A 41 11.72 10.39 -28.04
N LEU A 42 12.72 9.89 -27.31
CA LEU A 42 13.13 8.49 -27.42
C LEU A 42 11.96 7.57 -27.04
N LEU A 43 11.28 7.83 -25.92
CA LEU A 43 10.09 7.10 -25.49
C LEU A 43 8.97 7.19 -26.52
N LEU A 44 8.67 8.36 -27.06
CA LEU A 44 7.65 8.52 -28.10
C LEU A 44 7.92 7.63 -29.33
N ILE A 45 9.18 7.51 -29.74
CA ILE A 45 9.58 6.68 -30.87
C ILE A 45 9.46 5.19 -30.51
N ILE A 46 9.93 4.77 -29.32
CA ILE A 46 10.05 3.35 -28.98
C ILE A 46 8.80 2.74 -28.33
N THR A 47 7.84 3.54 -27.86
CA THR A 47 6.65 3.01 -27.17
C THR A 47 5.68 2.40 -28.19
N PRO A 48 4.99 1.29 -27.86
CA PRO A 48 3.95 0.72 -28.71
C PRO A 48 2.91 1.77 -29.12
N PRO A 49 2.45 1.77 -30.38
CA PRO A 49 2.51 0.65 -31.35
C PRO A 49 3.76 0.61 -32.25
N ASN A 50 4.73 1.50 -32.06
CA ASN A 50 5.76 1.76 -33.08
C ASN A 50 6.85 0.67 -33.18
N LEU A 51 7.19 0.03 -32.06
CA LEU A 51 8.17 -1.06 -32.01
C LEU A 51 7.57 -2.27 -31.30
N ASP A 52 7.84 -3.45 -31.86
CA ASP A 52 7.49 -4.72 -31.26
C ASP A 52 8.55 -5.18 -30.23
N TYR A 53 8.20 -6.15 -29.38
CA TYR A 53 9.09 -6.71 -28.36
C TYR A 53 10.46 -7.16 -28.91
N PRO A 54 10.54 -7.91 -30.03
CA PRO A 54 11.82 -8.30 -30.63
C PRO A 54 12.69 -7.10 -31.00
N THR A 55 12.11 -6.08 -31.64
CA THR A 55 12.87 -4.89 -32.06
C THR A 55 13.35 -4.11 -30.84
N LEU A 56 12.53 -3.98 -29.79
CA LEU A 56 12.95 -3.35 -28.54
C LEU A 56 14.09 -4.10 -27.86
N LEU A 57 14.04 -5.43 -27.83
CA LEU A 57 15.10 -6.26 -27.28
C LEU A 57 16.41 -6.07 -28.08
N ALA A 58 16.33 -6.14 -29.41
CA ALA A 58 17.46 -5.89 -30.30
C ALA A 58 18.04 -4.48 -30.08
N LEU A 59 17.19 -3.45 -30.07
CA LEU A 59 17.58 -2.05 -29.85
C LEU A 59 18.29 -1.87 -28.51
N SER A 60 17.76 -2.45 -27.43
CA SER A 60 18.38 -2.40 -26.09
C SER A 60 19.77 -3.06 -26.04
N SER A 61 20.06 -3.98 -26.98
CA SER A 61 21.36 -4.67 -27.06
C SER A 61 22.40 -3.93 -27.91
N THR A 62 22.00 -2.93 -28.70
CA THR A 62 22.90 -2.22 -29.62
C THR A 62 23.89 -1.27 -28.94
N SER A 63 23.52 -0.68 -27.80
CA SER A 63 24.41 0.23 -27.05
C SER A 63 24.10 0.22 -25.56
N ARG A 64 25.12 0.49 -24.75
CA ARG A 64 24.98 0.63 -23.29
C ARG A 64 24.01 1.74 -22.89
N ALA A 65 24.02 2.86 -23.62
CA ALA A 65 23.11 3.98 -23.35
C ALA A 65 21.65 3.58 -23.54
N LEU A 66 21.33 2.90 -24.65
CA LEU A 66 19.99 2.40 -24.92
C LEU A 66 19.59 1.28 -23.96
N HIS A 67 20.53 0.40 -23.55
CA HIS A 67 20.25 -0.61 -22.53
C HIS A 67 19.79 -0.01 -21.19
N LEU A 68 20.35 1.14 -20.81
CA LEU A 68 19.99 1.83 -19.58
C LEU A 68 18.70 2.64 -19.73
N ALA A 69 18.45 3.23 -20.90
CA ALA A 69 17.27 4.05 -21.17
C ALA A 69 16.02 3.23 -21.49
N ILE A 70 16.19 2.06 -22.12
CA ILE A 70 15.10 1.22 -22.64
C ILE A 70 15.05 -0.05 -21.81
N ASN A 71 13.95 -0.22 -21.09
CA ASN A 71 13.63 -1.49 -20.45
C ASN A 71 12.47 -2.16 -21.19
N PRO A 72 12.76 -3.16 -22.06
CA PRO A 72 11.73 -3.85 -22.84
C PRO A 72 10.64 -4.46 -21.97
N ASP A 73 10.98 -4.88 -20.74
CA ASP A 73 10.03 -5.53 -19.83
C ASP A 73 8.96 -4.59 -19.27
N THR A 74 9.23 -3.28 -19.24
CA THR A 74 8.28 -2.27 -18.76
C THR A 74 7.52 -1.60 -19.89
N LEU A 75 8.13 -1.48 -21.07
CA LEU A 75 7.56 -0.74 -22.20
C LEU A 75 6.56 -1.58 -23.01
N THR A 76 6.72 -2.90 -23.01
CA THR A 76 5.91 -3.78 -23.84
C THR A 76 4.78 -4.45 -23.05
N PRO A 77 3.55 -4.51 -23.60
CA PRO A 77 2.45 -5.25 -23.01
C PRO A 77 2.81 -6.73 -22.78
N ARG A 78 2.35 -7.29 -21.66
CA ARG A 78 2.59 -8.70 -21.31
C ARG A 78 2.16 -9.66 -22.42
N ALA A 79 1.05 -9.38 -23.11
CA ALA A 79 0.51 -10.25 -24.16
C ALA A 79 1.49 -10.43 -25.33
N GLU A 80 2.12 -9.34 -25.77
CA GLU A 80 3.08 -9.34 -26.86
C GLU A 80 4.37 -10.07 -26.47
N LYS A 81 4.84 -9.83 -25.23
CA LYS A 81 5.97 -10.58 -24.67
C LYS A 81 5.66 -12.08 -24.61
N VAL A 82 4.46 -12.48 -24.19
CA VAL A 82 4.04 -13.88 -24.21
C VAL A 82 4.09 -14.46 -25.63
N ALA A 83 3.57 -13.72 -26.63
CA ALA A 83 3.55 -14.15 -28.02
C ALA A 83 4.97 -14.38 -28.56
N PHE A 84 5.90 -13.45 -28.31
CA PHE A 84 7.31 -13.59 -28.70
C PHE A 84 7.95 -14.85 -28.11
N TYR A 85 7.83 -15.05 -26.79
CA TYR A 85 8.43 -16.20 -26.13
C TYR A 85 7.81 -17.53 -26.56
N GLN A 86 6.50 -17.56 -26.83
CA GLN A 86 5.84 -18.75 -27.40
C GLN A 86 6.29 -19.03 -28.83
N HIS A 87 6.49 -17.98 -29.64
CA HIS A 87 7.05 -18.12 -30.99
C HIS A 87 8.48 -18.68 -30.93
N ALA A 88 9.36 -18.08 -30.12
CA ALA A 88 10.71 -18.56 -29.94
C ALA A 88 10.78 -20.00 -29.39
N GLU A 89 9.92 -20.37 -28.44
CA GLU A 89 9.82 -21.76 -27.94
C GLU A 89 9.44 -22.77 -29.03
N ARG A 90 8.61 -22.37 -30.00
CA ARG A 90 8.11 -23.26 -31.06
C ARG A 90 9.08 -23.38 -32.23
N HIS A 91 9.67 -22.26 -32.63
CA HIS A 91 10.35 -22.16 -33.92
C HIS A 91 11.87 -22.17 -33.82
N PHE A 92 12.46 -21.86 -32.65
CA PHE A 92 13.91 -21.73 -32.55
C PHE A 92 14.53 -23.07 -32.13
N PRO A 93 15.39 -23.70 -32.96
CA PRO A 93 15.92 -25.03 -32.68
C PRO A 93 16.69 -25.12 -31.36
N GLN A 94 17.37 -24.03 -30.95
CA GLN A 94 18.08 -23.96 -29.66
C GLN A 94 17.18 -24.07 -28.42
N HIS A 95 15.85 -24.10 -28.59
CA HIS A 95 14.86 -24.19 -27.52
C HIS A 95 13.97 -25.45 -27.65
N ALA A 96 14.40 -26.43 -28.45
CA ALA A 96 13.63 -27.66 -28.69
C ALA A 96 13.28 -28.44 -27.41
N ASP A 97 14.16 -28.47 -26.42
CA ASP A 97 14.04 -29.19 -25.14
C ASP A 97 13.72 -28.29 -23.94
N ARG A 98 13.63 -26.97 -24.17
CA ARG A 98 13.40 -25.96 -23.15
C ARG A 98 11.96 -25.46 -23.17
N LEU A 99 11.50 -24.99 -22.02
CA LEU A 99 10.21 -24.31 -21.87
C LEU A 99 10.39 -22.92 -21.27
N VAL A 100 9.50 -22.00 -21.61
CA VAL A 100 9.54 -20.64 -21.07
C VAL A 100 8.87 -20.58 -19.70
N CYS A 101 9.55 -19.96 -18.74
CA CYS A 101 8.95 -19.51 -17.49
C CYS A 101 8.41 -18.08 -17.66
N PHE A 102 7.09 -17.87 -17.60
CA PHE A 102 6.47 -16.54 -17.78
C PHE A 102 6.49 -15.65 -16.51
N VAL A 103 7.26 -16.07 -15.51
CA VAL A 103 7.53 -15.28 -14.29
C VAL A 103 8.93 -14.66 -14.35
N CYS A 104 9.96 -15.46 -14.68
CA CYS A 104 11.33 -14.96 -14.83
C CYS A 104 11.78 -14.75 -16.28
N TRP A 105 10.91 -15.03 -17.26
CA TRP A 105 11.15 -14.83 -18.69
C TRP A 105 12.41 -15.51 -19.22
N ARG A 106 12.74 -16.69 -18.68
CA ARG A 106 13.89 -17.52 -19.09
C ARG A 106 13.41 -18.81 -19.73
N PHE A 107 14.16 -19.27 -20.74
CA PHE A 107 14.09 -20.64 -21.25
C PHE A 107 14.83 -21.55 -20.28
N VAL A 108 14.12 -22.51 -19.72
CA VAL A 108 14.66 -23.47 -18.75
C VAL A 108 14.30 -24.87 -19.20
N ASP A 109 15.13 -25.86 -18.87
CA ASP A 109 14.88 -27.25 -19.24
C ASP A 109 13.49 -27.71 -18.79
N SER A 110 12.84 -28.53 -19.60
CA SER A 110 11.48 -29.02 -19.30
C SER A 110 11.39 -29.76 -17.95
N GLN A 111 12.49 -30.36 -17.48
CA GLN A 111 12.62 -31.02 -16.17
C GLN A 111 12.59 -30.04 -14.98
N SER A 112 12.86 -28.76 -15.23
CA SER A 112 12.81 -27.70 -14.22
C SER A 112 11.39 -27.21 -13.94
N PHE A 113 10.37 -27.82 -14.51
CA PHE A 113 8.96 -27.51 -14.28
C PHE A 113 8.31 -28.63 -13.46
N GLY A 114 7.30 -28.30 -12.65
CA GLY A 114 6.43 -29.33 -12.05
C GLY A 114 5.69 -30.10 -13.14
N ASP A 115 5.32 -31.35 -12.88
CA ASP A 115 4.75 -32.24 -13.90
C ASP A 115 3.44 -31.68 -14.49
N SER A 116 2.61 -31.02 -13.66
CA SER A 116 1.39 -30.35 -14.10
C SER A 116 1.64 -29.14 -15.00
N LYS A 117 2.83 -28.55 -14.95
CA LYS A 117 3.25 -27.38 -15.76
C LYS A 117 3.99 -27.78 -17.04
N ARG A 118 4.39 -29.04 -17.16
CA ARG A 118 5.06 -29.58 -18.35
C ARG A 118 4.08 -30.19 -19.35
N ARG A 119 2.97 -30.76 -18.88
CA ARG A 119 2.04 -31.57 -19.69
C ARG A 119 0.63 -30.96 -19.79
N GLY A 120 -0.17 -31.47 -20.73
CA GLY A 120 -1.59 -31.12 -20.88
C GLY A 120 -1.82 -29.65 -21.23
N ARG A 121 -2.83 -29.04 -20.60
CA ARG A 121 -3.23 -27.63 -20.81
C ARG A 121 -2.12 -26.61 -20.57
N PHE A 122 -1.12 -26.95 -19.76
CA PHE A 122 0.02 -26.07 -19.50
C PHE A 122 1.24 -26.42 -20.36
N GLY A 123 1.21 -27.48 -21.17
CA GLY A 123 2.33 -27.86 -22.03
C GLY A 123 2.62 -26.85 -23.14
N ARG A 124 3.62 -27.15 -23.98
CA ARG A 124 4.09 -26.27 -25.08
C ARG A 124 2.98 -25.75 -25.99
N PHE A 125 1.99 -26.59 -26.29
CA PHE A 125 0.86 -26.27 -27.16
C PHE A 125 -0.46 -26.13 -26.40
N GLY A 126 -0.41 -26.03 -25.07
CA GLY A 126 -1.60 -25.90 -24.24
C GLY A 126 -2.19 -24.50 -24.28
N ASP A 127 -3.51 -24.43 -24.11
CA ASP A 127 -4.31 -23.21 -23.96
C ASP A 127 -3.83 -22.33 -22.80
N LYS A 128 -3.27 -22.94 -21.75
CA LYS A 128 -2.75 -22.26 -20.55
C LYS A 128 -1.22 -22.20 -20.51
N SER A 129 -0.55 -22.40 -21.63
CA SER A 129 0.92 -22.36 -21.73
C SER A 129 1.55 -21.05 -21.20
N SER A 130 0.87 -19.92 -21.36
CA SER A 130 1.30 -18.58 -20.87
C SER A 130 1.30 -18.42 -19.34
N SER A 131 0.68 -19.37 -18.62
CA SER A 131 0.64 -19.41 -17.15
C SER A 131 1.67 -20.38 -16.54
N ARG A 132 2.61 -20.86 -17.36
CA ARG A 132 3.74 -21.67 -16.90
C ARG A 132 4.74 -20.86 -16.10
N PHE A 133 5.34 -21.53 -15.13
CA PHE A 133 6.44 -21.02 -14.35
C PHE A 133 7.38 -22.18 -13.99
N CYS A 134 8.68 -21.92 -13.95
CA CYS A 134 9.66 -22.91 -13.51
C CYS A 134 9.48 -23.21 -12.03
N TRP A 135 10.03 -24.35 -11.60
CA TRP A 135 9.98 -24.84 -10.23
C TRP A 135 10.45 -23.78 -9.22
N GLU A 136 11.62 -23.18 -9.45
CA GLU A 136 12.18 -22.14 -8.58
C GLU A 136 11.24 -20.96 -8.42
N CYS A 137 10.71 -20.44 -9.52
CA CYS A 137 9.72 -19.36 -9.50
C CYS A 137 8.43 -19.79 -8.80
N GLY A 138 8.00 -21.03 -8.96
CA GLY A 138 6.83 -21.57 -8.28
C GLY A 138 7.00 -21.63 -6.77
N VAL A 139 8.15 -22.12 -6.30
CA VAL A 139 8.47 -22.29 -4.88
C VAL A 139 8.79 -20.95 -4.22
N LYS A 140 9.78 -20.19 -4.73
CA LYS A 140 10.13 -18.85 -4.20
C LYS A 140 8.96 -17.87 -4.36
N GLY A 141 8.24 -17.99 -5.47
CA GLY A 141 7.06 -17.20 -5.80
C GLY A 141 5.86 -17.49 -4.91
N GLY A 142 5.81 -18.64 -4.23
CA GLY A 142 4.65 -19.09 -3.48
C GLY A 142 3.43 -19.38 -4.38
N LEU A 143 3.67 -19.74 -5.63
CA LEU A 143 2.62 -20.00 -6.63
C LEU A 143 1.98 -21.38 -6.47
N TYR A 144 2.65 -22.29 -5.77
CA TYR A 144 2.08 -23.56 -5.33
C TYR A 144 1.32 -23.40 -4.01
N ASP A 145 0.35 -24.27 -3.75
CA ASP A 145 -0.35 -24.33 -2.46
C ASP A 145 0.61 -24.70 -1.33
N HIS A 146 0.42 -24.06 -0.16
CA HIS A 146 1.31 -24.24 0.98
C HIS A 146 1.24 -25.68 1.51
N LEU A 147 2.38 -26.38 1.53
CA LEU A 147 2.52 -27.76 2.01
C LEU A 147 1.56 -28.74 1.31
N ARG A 148 1.10 -28.43 0.10
CA ARG A 148 0.36 -29.36 -0.75
C ARG A 148 1.33 -30.10 -1.65
N GLY A 149 1.19 -31.42 -1.77
CA GLY A 149 2.06 -32.23 -2.62
C GLY A 149 2.00 -31.81 -4.09
N VAL A 150 3.16 -31.54 -4.69
CA VAL A 150 3.33 -31.21 -6.10
C VAL A 150 4.32 -32.21 -6.71
N ARG A 151 3.94 -32.86 -7.81
CA ARG A 151 4.81 -33.82 -8.50
C ARG A 151 5.84 -33.11 -9.39
N LYS A 152 7.10 -33.51 -9.29
CA LYS A 152 8.20 -33.09 -10.16
C LYS A 152 9.16 -34.27 -10.34
N GLY A 153 9.39 -34.69 -11.58
CA GLY A 153 10.33 -35.78 -11.85
C GLY A 153 9.93 -37.10 -11.18
N GLY A 154 8.62 -37.37 -11.07
CA GLY A 154 8.12 -38.58 -10.41
C GLY A 154 8.07 -38.52 -8.87
N LEU A 155 8.74 -37.56 -8.24
CA LEU A 155 8.72 -37.36 -6.79
C LEU A 155 7.66 -36.34 -6.37
N VAL A 156 7.13 -36.48 -5.16
CA VAL A 156 6.17 -35.54 -4.55
C VAL A 156 6.92 -34.60 -3.60
N TYR A 157 6.90 -33.32 -3.91
CA TYR A 157 7.49 -32.26 -3.09
C TYR A 157 6.40 -31.43 -2.39
N TYR A 158 6.74 -30.87 -1.23
CA TYR A 158 5.86 -30.06 -0.41
C TYR A 158 6.41 -28.62 -0.32
N PRO A 159 6.07 -27.73 -1.27
CA PRO A 159 6.54 -26.35 -1.28
C PRO A 159 5.99 -25.53 -0.11
N CYS A 160 6.89 -24.83 0.59
CA CYS A 160 6.55 -23.95 1.69
C CYS A 160 6.56 -22.48 1.25
N ARG A 161 5.38 -21.84 1.18
CA ARG A 161 5.23 -20.40 0.87
C ARG A 161 5.99 -19.46 1.83
N ARG A 162 6.27 -19.91 3.06
CA ARG A 162 6.92 -19.07 4.09
C ARG A 162 8.42 -18.95 3.82
N CYS A 163 9.12 -20.08 3.74
CA CYS A 163 10.56 -20.11 3.52
C CYS A 163 11.00 -20.21 2.06
N GLY A 164 10.09 -20.46 1.11
CA GLY A 164 10.47 -20.59 -0.29
C GLY A 164 11.34 -21.81 -0.59
N ARG A 165 11.25 -22.87 0.25
CA ARG A 165 11.87 -24.18 0.02
C ARG A 165 10.81 -25.22 -0.31
N ALA A 166 11.21 -26.27 -1.01
CA ALA A 166 10.38 -27.44 -1.27
C ALA A 166 11.20 -28.69 -0.97
N GLY A 167 10.69 -29.54 -0.07
CA GLY A 167 11.30 -30.81 0.31
C GLY A 167 10.37 -31.97 0.00
N VAL A 168 10.92 -33.18 -0.07
CA VAL A 168 10.13 -34.43 -0.13
C VAL A 168 9.48 -34.71 1.24
N GLY A 169 8.67 -35.77 1.37
CA GLY A 169 7.84 -36.02 2.56
C GLY A 169 8.57 -35.87 3.92
N SER A 170 9.78 -36.42 4.03
CA SER A 170 10.64 -36.32 5.22
C SER A 170 11.28 -34.93 5.42
N GLU A 171 11.45 -34.15 4.35
CA GLU A 171 12.11 -32.85 4.32
C GLU A 171 11.14 -31.67 4.27
N ARG A 172 9.83 -31.93 4.39
CA ARG A 172 8.80 -30.88 4.36
C ARG A 172 9.03 -29.89 5.51
N CYS A 173 8.77 -28.59 5.29
CA CYS A 173 8.90 -27.61 6.39
C CYS A 173 7.88 -27.95 7.48
N LEU A 174 8.35 -28.44 8.63
CA LEU A 174 7.53 -28.70 9.82
C LEU A 174 7.43 -27.47 10.74
N ARG A 175 8.24 -26.43 10.49
CA ARG A 175 8.28 -25.25 11.36
C ARG A 175 6.98 -24.47 11.23
N GLU A 176 6.31 -24.24 12.36
CA GLU A 176 5.20 -23.30 12.44
C GLU A 176 5.63 -21.90 11.98
N VAL A 177 6.90 -21.53 12.21
CA VAL A 177 7.51 -20.29 11.73
C VAL A 177 8.75 -20.61 10.88
N CYS A 178 8.59 -20.76 9.56
CA CYS A 178 9.73 -20.89 8.66
C CYS A 178 10.28 -19.48 8.34
N THR A 179 11.45 -19.12 8.87
CA THR A 179 12.23 -17.98 8.37
C THR A 179 12.70 -18.31 6.93
N PRO A 180 12.60 -17.37 5.98
CA PRO A 180 13.22 -17.56 4.68
C PRO A 180 14.72 -17.74 4.89
N PRO A 181 15.39 -18.62 4.13
CA PRO A 181 16.84 -18.59 4.08
C PRO A 181 17.25 -17.18 3.69
N LEU A 182 18.10 -16.55 4.50
CA LEU A 182 18.87 -15.40 4.06
C LEU A 182 19.68 -15.92 2.86
N GLU A 183 19.28 -15.55 1.65
CA GLU A 183 20.04 -15.95 0.47
C GLU A 183 21.39 -15.23 0.55
N GLU A 184 22.44 -15.96 0.94
CA GLU A 184 23.79 -15.42 1.20
C GLU A 184 24.48 -14.81 -0.04
N GLY A 185 23.83 -14.78 -1.21
CA GLY A 185 24.37 -14.15 -2.42
C GLY A 185 23.33 -13.55 -3.37
N GLY A 186 22.05 -13.48 -2.97
CA GLY A 186 20.99 -12.96 -3.83
C GLY A 186 20.91 -11.44 -3.77
N GLY A 187 21.11 -10.76 -4.89
CA GLY A 187 21.11 -9.30 -5.05
C GLY A 187 19.83 -8.57 -4.64
N GLY A 188 19.51 -8.59 -3.35
CA GLY A 188 18.55 -7.68 -2.74
C GLY A 188 19.04 -6.24 -2.89
N SER A 189 18.09 -5.31 -2.96
CA SER A 189 18.42 -3.89 -2.93
C SER A 189 19.29 -3.57 -1.70
N PRO A 190 20.18 -2.56 -1.76
CA PRO A 190 20.96 -2.15 -0.58
C PRO A 190 20.09 -1.95 0.66
N LEU A 191 18.85 -1.46 0.47
CA LEU A 191 17.86 -1.29 1.52
C LEU A 191 17.39 -2.62 2.13
N GLU A 192 17.13 -3.65 1.31
CA GLU A 192 16.77 -4.98 1.82
C GLU A 192 17.91 -5.62 2.61
N ARG A 193 19.15 -5.41 2.18
CA ARG A 193 20.34 -5.87 2.93
C ARG A 193 20.47 -5.16 4.27
N LEU A 194 20.29 -3.84 4.30
CA LEU A 194 20.31 -3.07 5.55
C LEU A 194 19.20 -3.49 6.52
N VAL A 195 18.02 -3.81 6.00
CA VAL A 195 16.89 -4.25 6.84
C VAL A 195 17.10 -5.68 7.35
N ALA A 196 17.78 -6.54 6.58
CA ALA A 196 18.13 -7.89 7.03
C ALA A 196 19.07 -7.88 8.26
N VAL A 197 19.85 -6.82 8.45
CA VAL A 197 20.76 -6.65 9.61
C VAL A 197 19.99 -6.22 10.89
N GLY A 198 18.66 -6.02 10.82
CA GLY A 198 17.76 -5.88 11.98
C GLY A 198 17.84 -4.53 12.70
N ALA A 199 19.02 -4.02 13.00
CA ALA A 199 19.21 -2.81 13.79
C ALA A 199 18.87 -1.51 13.03
N VAL A 200 19.22 -1.45 11.74
CA VAL A 200 19.05 -0.22 10.93
C VAL A 200 17.59 0.00 10.52
N GLY A 201 16.81 -1.09 10.39
CA GLY A 201 15.42 -1.01 9.92
C GLY A 201 14.54 -0.16 10.84
N GLY A 202 14.65 -0.32 12.16
CA GLY A 202 13.81 0.40 13.12
C GLY A 202 14.00 1.92 13.06
N VAL A 203 15.26 2.38 13.05
CA VAL A 203 15.60 3.81 12.98
C VAL A 203 15.20 4.39 11.63
N LEU A 204 15.58 3.72 10.53
CA LEU A 204 15.30 4.22 9.18
C LEU A 204 13.80 4.33 8.91
N PHE A 205 13.00 3.33 9.32
CA PHE A 205 11.56 3.37 9.13
C PHE A 205 10.87 4.40 10.03
N GLY A 206 11.45 4.72 11.19
CA GLY A 206 10.96 5.78 12.06
C GLY A 206 11.08 7.18 11.47
N LEU A 207 12.01 7.39 10.53
CA LEU A 207 12.20 8.66 9.81
C LEU A 207 11.23 8.84 8.62
N LEU A 208 10.55 7.77 8.19
CA LEU A 208 9.65 7.81 7.05
C LEU A 208 8.22 8.12 7.49
N GLY A 209 7.55 8.98 6.72
CA GLY A 209 6.12 9.23 6.88
C GLY A 209 5.28 7.99 6.58
N TYR A 210 4.03 7.99 7.03
CA TYR A 210 3.14 6.84 6.85
C TYR A 210 2.92 6.48 5.36
N ARG A 211 2.84 7.48 4.49
CA ARG A 211 2.63 7.27 3.04
C ARG A 211 3.84 6.58 2.41
N GLU A 212 5.03 6.98 2.80
CA GLU A 212 6.31 6.41 2.37
C GLU A 212 6.42 4.96 2.84
N LEU A 213 6.09 4.67 4.10
CA LEU A 213 6.06 3.31 4.64
C LEU A 213 5.05 2.41 3.91
N VAL A 214 3.85 2.92 3.60
CA VAL A 214 2.87 2.18 2.80
C VAL A 214 3.39 1.89 1.38
N ARG A 215 4.03 2.87 0.73
CA ARG A 215 4.67 2.68 -0.58
C ARG A 215 5.80 1.66 -0.51
N LEU A 216 6.69 1.80 0.46
CA LEU A 216 7.83 0.93 0.67
C LEU A 216 7.39 -0.53 0.87
N ARG A 217 6.34 -0.76 1.65
CA ARG A 217 5.72 -2.08 1.85
C ARG A 217 5.25 -2.74 0.54
N MET A 218 4.97 -1.94 -0.51
CA MET A 218 4.54 -2.44 -1.81
C MET A 218 5.71 -2.73 -2.77
N VAL A 219 6.91 -2.19 -2.51
CA VAL A 219 8.08 -2.30 -3.41
C VAL A 219 8.55 -3.74 -3.57
N SER A 220 8.65 -4.48 -2.46
CA SER A 220 9.16 -5.85 -2.49
C SER A 220 8.45 -6.76 -1.49
N ARG A 221 8.66 -8.07 -1.65
CA ARG A 221 8.13 -9.08 -0.71
C ARG A 221 8.82 -8.99 0.64
N THR A 222 10.11 -8.69 0.66
CA THR A 222 10.89 -8.47 1.88
C THR A 222 10.33 -7.27 2.62
N MET A 223 10.18 -6.13 1.93
CA MET A 223 9.58 -4.92 2.50
C MET A 223 8.16 -5.16 3.01
N ARG A 224 7.36 -5.97 2.31
CA ARG A 224 6.01 -6.32 2.78
C ARG A 224 5.99 -7.03 4.13
N ARG A 225 7.04 -7.80 4.44
CA ARG A 225 7.17 -8.57 5.69
C ARG A 225 7.72 -7.71 6.83
N VAL A 226 8.73 -6.89 6.54
CA VAL A 226 9.49 -6.12 7.54
C VAL A 226 8.89 -4.74 7.83
N VAL A 227 8.21 -4.14 6.84
CA VAL A 227 7.59 -2.82 7.01
C VAL A 227 6.19 -2.99 7.57
N TYR A 228 6.01 -2.54 8.81
CA TYR A 228 4.74 -2.47 9.50
C TYR A 228 4.39 -0.99 9.76
N PRO A 229 3.72 -0.31 8.79
CA PRO A 229 3.58 1.15 8.80
C PRO A 229 2.99 1.72 10.09
N VAL A 230 1.95 1.09 10.64
CA VAL A 230 1.28 1.55 11.86
C VAL A 230 2.15 1.41 13.09
N GLY A 231 3.00 0.37 13.14
CA GLY A 231 3.88 0.14 14.27
C GLY A 231 5.14 0.99 14.25
N GLN A 232 5.62 1.34 13.05
CA GLN A 232 6.89 2.03 12.82
C GLN A 232 6.71 3.54 12.62
N CYS A 233 5.57 4.00 12.12
CA CYS A 233 5.28 5.43 11.99
C CYS A 233 4.94 6.02 13.36
N ARG A 234 5.69 7.05 13.77
CA ARG A 234 5.41 7.81 14.99
C ARG A 234 4.36 8.91 14.78
N ASP A 235 4.22 9.39 13.54
CA ASP A 235 3.31 10.47 13.18
C ASP A 235 1.85 10.01 13.02
N VAL A 236 1.08 10.09 14.11
CA VAL A 236 -0.37 9.78 14.13
C VAL A 236 -1.17 10.72 13.24
N TYR A 237 -0.76 11.99 13.15
CA TYR A 237 -1.44 12.96 12.32
C TYR A 237 -1.32 12.59 10.83
N GLY A 238 -0.11 12.26 10.36
CA GLY A 238 0.13 11.76 9.01
C GLY A 238 -0.65 10.49 8.69
N MET A 239 -0.74 9.56 9.64
CA MET A 239 -1.59 8.36 9.53
C MET A 239 -3.07 8.71 9.36
N TRP A 240 -3.59 9.61 10.21
CA TRP A 240 -4.96 10.09 10.16
C TRP A 240 -5.26 10.80 8.83
N LYS A 241 -4.41 11.74 8.42
CA LYS A 241 -4.54 12.51 7.18
C LYS A 241 -4.61 11.60 5.97
N PHE A 242 -3.70 10.63 5.87
CA PHE A 242 -3.68 9.64 4.78
C PHE A 242 -5.00 8.87 4.66
N VAL A 243 -5.54 8.40 5.79
CA VAL A 243 -6.79 7.63 5.79
C VAL A 243 -7.98 8.50 5.41
N MET A 244 -8.04 9.73 5.92
CA MET A 244 -9.12 10.67 5.61
C MET A 244 -9.10 11.09 4.14
N GLU A 245 -7.92 11.32 3.55
CA GLU A 245 -7.75 11.56 2.12
C GLU A 245 -8.22 10.37 1.27
N ARG A 246 -7.84 9.14 1.66
CA ARG A 246 -8.29 7.90 1.00
C ARG A 246 -9.81 7.75 1.03
N LEU A 247 -10.46 8.07 2.15
CA LEU A 247 -11.92 8.04 2.25
C LEU A 247 -12.57 9.10 1.36
N LYS A 248 -12.07 10.35 1.40
CA LYS A 248 -12.56 11.44 0.53
C LYS A 248 -12.43 11.10 -0.96
N GLY A 249 -11.30 10.54 -1.37
CA GLY A 249 -11.05 10.13 -2.76
C GLY A 249 -11.97 8.99 -3.20
N SER A 250 -12.21 8.00 -2.33
CA SER A 250 -13.11 6.87 -2.62
C SER A 250 -14.55 7.35 -2.84
N SER A 251 -15.00 8.35 -2.08
CA SER A 251 -16.34 8.94 -2.24
C SER A 251 -16.53 9.65 -3.59
N ARG A 252 -15.47 10.18 -4.21
CA ARG A 252 -15.57 10.84 -5.53
C ARG A 252 -15.76 9.84 -6.66
N HIS A 253 -15.09 8.69 -6.60
CA HIS A 253 -15.11 7.70 -7.68
C HIS A 253 -16.32 6.76 -7.67
N LEU A 254 -16.95 6.56 -6.52
CA LEU A 254 -18.04 5.58 -6.40
C LEU A 254 -19.42 6.14 -6.80
N GLY A 255 -19.52 7.41 -7.21
CA GLY A 255 -20.81 8.06 -7.37
C GLY A 255 -21.53 8.18 -6.02
N ARG A 256 -22.73 8.74 -6.01
CA ARG A 256 -23.53 9.07 -4.81
C ARG A 256 -24.01 7.82 -4.06
N TRP A 257 -23.12 6.96 -3.58
CA TRP A 257 -23.45 5.90 -2.63
C TRP A 257 -24.00 6.60 -1.40
N GLY A 258 -25.29 6.38 -1.13
CA GLY A 258 -25.94 6.83 0.09
C GLY A 258 -25.05 6.48 1.27
N SER A 259 -24.86 7.45 2.17
CA SER A 259 -23.88 7.50 3.27
C SER A 259 -23.78 6.26 4.19
N ARG A 260 -24.62 5.25 4.00
CA ARG A 260 -24.78 4.05 4.83
C ARG A 260 -23.93 2.84 4.42
N SER A 261 -23.38 2.78 3.20
CA SER A 261 -22.62 1.59 2.72
C SER A 261 -21.16 1.86 2.36
N GLY A 262 -20.72 3.12 2.35
CA GLY A 262 -19.34 3.48 2.04
C GLY A 262 -18.30 2.89 3.00
N PRO A 263 -17.05 2.73 2.56
CA PRO A 263 -15.97 2.27 3.43
C PRO A 263 -15.76 3.25 4.60
N ARG A 264 -15.41 2.71 5.76
CA ARG A 264 -15.11 3.47 6.98
C ARG A 264 -13.66 3.25 7.39
N ALA A 265 -13.08 4.23 8.06
CA ALA A 265 -11.75 4.12 8.62
C ALA A 265 -11.76 3.22 9.86
N CYS A 266 -10.85 2.25 9.88
CA CYS A 266 -10.40 1.65 11.13
C CYS A 266 -9.17 2.40 11.60
N PHE A 267 -9.24 3.07 12.75
CA PHE A 267 -8.13 3.86 13.30
C PHE A 267 -7.13 3.01 14.09
N GLY A 268 -7.47 1.77 14.44
CA GLY A 268 -6.50 0.81 14.99
C GLY A 268 -5.44 0.33 13.99
N CYS A 269 -5.75 0.31 12.69
CA CYS A 269 -4.80 -0.08 11.64
C CYS A 269 -4.66 0.93 10.49
N PHE A 270 -5.30 2.10 10.63
CA PHE A 270 -5.32 3.17 9.63
C PHE A 270 -5.62 2.67 8.20
N ARG A 271 -6.70 1.89 8.05
CA ARG A 271 -7.16 1.36 6.75
C ARG A 271 -8.64 1.64 6.51
N PRO A 272 -9.04 1.97 5.27
CA PRO A 272 -10.45 1.90 4.85
C PRO A 272 -10.92 0.45 4.86
N ARG A 273 -12.09 0.20 5.44
CA ARG A 273 -12.71 -1.14 5.53
C ARG A 273 -14.20 -1.04 5.22
N THR A 274 -14.77 -2.10 4.67
CA THR A 274 -16.22 -2.19 4.41
C THR A 274 -17.00 -2.47 5.72
N LYS A 275 -18.32 -2.28 5.70
CA LYS A 275 -19.21 -2.51 6.87
C LYS A 275 -19.01 -3.89 7.52
N ALA A 276 -18.82 -4.94 6.73
CA ALA A 276 -18.63 -6.32 7.20
C ALA A 276 -17.40 -6.51 8.12
N HIS A 277 -16.45 -5.59 8.08
CA HIS A 277 -15.24 -5.67 8.91
C HIS A 277 -15.41 -5.06 10.31
N PHE A 278 -16.55 -4.48 10.62
CA PHE A 278 -16.84 -3.83 11.91
C PHE A 278 -17.96 -4.58 12.63
N SER A 279 -17.97 -4.49 13.96
CA SER A 279 -19.14 -4.92 14.70
C SER A 279 -20.31 -3.96 14.45
N PRO A 280 -21.57 -4.43 14.49
CA PRO A 280 -22.74 -3.57 14.34
C PRO A 280 -22.72 -2.37 15.31
N ALA A 281 -22.35 -2.59 16.57
CA ALA A 281 -22.22 -1.54 17.59
C ALA A 281 -21.17 -0.49 17.21
N GLN A 282 -19.98 -0.89 16.76
CA GLN A 282 -18.96 0.06 16.29
C GLN A 282 -19.35 0.80 15.02
N TYR A 283 -20.18 0.18 14.19
CA TYR A 283 -20.72 0.83 13.02
C TYR A 283 -21.74 1.92 13.42
N GLN A 284 -22.63 1.60 14.36
CA GLN A 284 -23.65 2.52 14.90
C GLN A 284 -23.06 3.68 15.70
N LEU A 285 -21.97 3.47 16.44
CA LEU A 285 -21.21 4.52 17.13
C LEU A 285 -20.76 5.66 16.20
N SER A 286 -20.71 5.42 14.89
CA SER A 286 -20.30 6.41 13.88
C SER A 286 -21.44 7.07 13.11
N SER A 287 -22.67 6.60 13.27
CA SER A 287 -23.85 7.25 12.68
C SER A 287 -24.43 8.36 13.56
N GLY A 288 -24.10 8.39 14.85
CA GLY A 288 -24.45 9.50 15.74
C GLY A 288 -23.63 10.74 15.38
N VAL A 289 -24.26 11.73 14.75
CA VAL A 289 -23.64 12.94 14.18
C VAL A 289 -22.92 13.82 15.23
N GLY A 290 -23.14 13.59 16.53
CA GLY A 290 -22.55 14.39 17.61
C GLY A 290 -21.43 13.73 18.42
N ASN A 291 -21.21 12.41 18.33
CA ASN A 291 -20.59 11.71 19.47
C ASN A 291 -19.08 11.89 19.60
N GLY A 292 -18.37 12.55 18.68
CA GLY A 292 -16.91 12.76 18.80
C GLY A 292 -16.06 11.48 18.89
N GLU A 293 -16.67 10.29 18.87
CA GLU A 293 -16.04 9.00 19.13
C GLU A 293 -15.84 8.15 17.86
N TYR A 294 -16.18 8.67 16.69
CA TYR A 294 -16.02 7.92 15.43
C TYR A 294 -14.57 7.44 15.18
N TRP A 295 -13.59 8.09 15.81
CA TRP A 295 -12.18 7.73 15.76
C TRP A 295 -11.86 6.46 16.56
N ARG A 296 -12.72 6.04 17.50
CA ARG A 296 -12.55 4.81 18.29
C ARG A 296 -12.85 3.53 17.50
N ARG A 297 -13.25 3.64 16.23
CA ARG A 297 -13.59 2.49 15.38
C ARG A 297 -12.40 1.58 15.11
N ARG A 298 -12.62 0.28 15.29
CA ARG A 298 -11.64 -0.79 15.05
C ARG A 298 -12.29 -1.84 14.15
N CYS A 299 -11.56 -2.45 13.23
CA CYS A 299 -12.08 -3.62 12.53
C CYS A 299 -11.95 -4.86 13.42
N TRP A 300 -12.67 -5.94 13.11
CA TRP A 300 -12.59 -7.23 13.82
C TRP A 300 -11.15 -7.73 14.02
N GLU A 301 -10.31 -7.56 13.01
CA GLU A 301 -8.88 -7.90 13.09
C GLU A 301 -8.12 -7.08 14.15
N CYS A 302 -8.43 -5.79 14.29
CA CYS A 302 -7.84 -4.94 15.33
C CYS A 302 -8.41 -5.25 16.71
N LEU A 303 -9.71 -5.55 16.82
CA LEU A 303 -10.32 -5.99 18.07
C LEU A 303 -9.67 -7.27 18.57
N ARG A 304 -9.54 -8.27 17.68
CA ARG A 304 -8.82 -9.51 18.00
C ARG A 304 -7.38 -9.22 18.41
N ARG A 305 -6.67 -8.36 17.67
CA ARG A 305 -5.29 -8.00 18.03
C ARG A 305 -5.18 -7.27 19.38
N PHE A 306 -6.14 -6.45 19.78
CA PHE A 306 -6.03 -5.66 21.02
C PHE A 306 -6.52 -6.41 22.26
N TYR A 307 -7.49 -7.31 22.10
CA TYR A 307 -8.23 -7.88 23.24
C TYR A 307 -8.22 -9.41 23.29
N HIS A 308 -7.62 -10.13 22.31
CA HIS A 308 -7.60 -11.59 22.36
C HIS A 308 -6.64 -12.10 23.47
N PRO A 309 -7.08 -12.99 24.38
CA PRO A 309 -6.30 -13.37 25.57
C PRO A 309 -4.87 -13.85 25.29
N ARG A 310 -4.66 -14.55 24.16
CA ARG A 310 -3.35 -15.11 23.77
C ARG A 310 -2.61 -14.36 22.68
N LEU A 311 -3.28 -13.45 21.98
CA LEU A 311 -2.74 -12.78 20.78
C LEU A 311 -2.74 -11.26 20.94
N ALA A 312 -3.09 -10.77 22.13
CA ALA A 312 -3.18 -9.36 22.41
C ALA A 312 -1.81 -8.71 22.29
N ASP A 313 -1.72 -7.74 21.39
CA ASP A 313 -0.63 -6.81 21.29
C ASP A 313 -0.91 -5.64 22.26
N THR A 314 -0.43 -5.79 23.49
CA THR A 314 -0.65 -4.84 24.58
C THR A 314 -0.04 -3.48 24.28
N GLU A 315 1.09 -3.43 23.56
CA GLU A 315 1.74 -2.19 23.15
C GLU A 315 0.91 -1.44 22.10
N ALA A 316 0.37 -2.15 21.09
CA ALA A 316 -0.53 -1.54 20.12
C ALA A 316 -1.82 -1.03 20.77
N ARG A 317 -2.35 -1.75 21.77
CA ARG A 317 -3.50 -1.29 22.56
C ARG A 317 -3.16 -0.03 23.36
N ALA A 318 -2.06 -0.02 24.11
CA ALA A 318 -1.64 1.13 24.90
C ALA A 318 -1.42 2.38 24.03
N ARG A 319 -0.80 2.22 22.85
CA ARG A 319 -0.67 3.30 21.87
C ARG A 319 -2.03 3.80 21.38
N PHE A 320 -2.96 2.90 21.08
CA PHE A 320 -4.29 3.30 20.65
C PHE A 320 -5.05 4.07 21.75
N ASP A 321 -4.96 3.62 23.00
CA ASP A 321 -5.64 4.25 24.14
C ASP A 321 -5.09 5.64 24.49
N ARG A 322 -3.84 5.93 24.10
CA ARG A 322 -3.24 7.27 24.18
C ARG A 322 -3.74 8.24 23.11
N GLN A 323 -4.40 7.76 22.05
CA GLN A 323 -4.88 8.62 20.97
C GLN A 323 -6.11 9.42 21.43
N VAL A 324 -6.19 10.67 21.02
CA VAL A 324 -7.32 11.58 21.27
C VAL A 324 -7.55 12.47 20.06
N LEU A 325 -8.78 12.99 19.89
CA LEU A 325 -9.02 14.07 18.94
C LEU A 325 -8.64 15.41 19.57
N CYS A 326 -7.95 16.24 18.80
CA CYS A 326 -7.73 17.62 19.17
C CYS A 326 -9.07 18.37 19.29
N GLY A 327 -9.25 19.14 20.37
CA GLY A 327 -10.46 19.94 20.60
C GLY A 327 -10.66 21.04 19.55
N VAL A 328 -9.56 21.53 18.94
CA VAL A 328 -9.57 22.62 17.96
C VAL A 328 -9.76 22.09 16.54
N CYS A 329 -8.75 21.42 15.98
CA CYS A 329 -8.77 21.01 14.57
C CYS A 329 -9.44 19.65 14.31
N ARG A 330 -9.85 18.93 15.38
CA ARG A 330 -10.43 17.58 15.32
C ARG A 330 -9.54 16.53 14.62
N CYS A 331 -8.24 16.77 14.54
CA CYS A 331 -7.27 15.79 14.06
C CYS A 331 -6.88 14.83 15.20
N LEU A 332 -6.49 13.62 14.84
CA LEU A 332 -6.00 12.62 15.80
C LEU A 332 -4.57 12.95 16.22
N ARG A 333 -4.29 12.90 17.52
CA ARG A 333 -2.98 13.09 18.14
C ARG A 333 -2.81 12.14 19.33
N TYR A 334 -1.60 12.03 19.87
CA TYR A 334 -1.42 11.46 21.20
C TYR A 334 -1.77 12.49 22.28
N ARG A 335 -2.31 12.02 23.42
CA ARG A 335 -2.75 12.87 24.53
C ARG A 335 -1.64 13.78 25.06
N ASP A 336 -0.42 13.25 25.09
CA ASP A 336 0.80 13.84 25.62
C ASP A 336 1.67 14.52 24.56
N GLU A 337 1.17 14.69 23.34
CA GLU A 337 1.86 15.42 22.26
C GLU A 337 1.05 16.63 21.79
N ASP A 338 1.76 17.62 21.27
CA ASP A 338 1.18 18.77 20.60
C ASP A 338 0.44 18.37 19.33
N CYS A 339 -0.58 19.15 18.98
CA CYS A 339 -1.37 18.84 17.79
C CYS A 339 -0.68 19.33 16.51
N HIS A 340 0.04 18.44 15.82
CA HIS A 340 0.58 18.74 14.49
C HIS A 340 -0.48 19.21 13.48
N GLY A 341 -1.73 18.76 13.61
CA GLY A 341 -2.83 19.26 12.78
C GLY A 341 -3.13 20.74 13.02
N CYS A 342 -2.92 21.25 14.24
CA CYS A 342 -3.04 22.68 14.54
C CYS A 342 -1.83 23.45 14.04
N GLU A 343 -0.63 22.90 14.20
CA GLU A 343 0.62 23.49 13.69
C GLU A 343 0.58 23.69 12.17
N VAL A 344 0.17 22.67 11.41
CA VAL A 344 0.10 22.73 9.95
C VAL A 344 -1.06 23.61 9.44
N ARG A 345 -2.09 23.85 10.27
CA ARG A 345 -3.31 24.58 9.88
C ARG A 345 -3.50 25.87 10.67
N GLN A 346 -2.42 26.48 11.17
CA GLN A 346 -2.52 27.69 12.00
C GLN A 346 -3.34 28.78 11.31
N ASP A 347 -3.11 29.02 10.02
CA ASP A 347 -3.84 30.02 9.23
C ASP A 347 -5.34 29.72 9.13
N GLU A 348 -5.70 28.46 8.81
CA GLU A 348 -7.09 28.05 8.70
C GLU A 348 -7.83 28.10 10.05
N ILE A 349 -7.12 27.82 11.14
CA ILE A 349 -7.66 27.90 12.50
C ILE A 349 -7.88 29.35 12.91
N ALA A 350 -6.91 30.23 12.62
CA ALA A 350 -7.03 31.65 12.88
C ALA A 350 -8.20 32.27 12.10
N GLU A 351 -8.38 31.88 10.84
CA GLU A 351 -9.54 32.28 10.04
C GLU A 351 -10.86 31.74 10.61
N TRP A 352 -10.91 30.47 11.03
CA TRP A 352 -12.11 29.90 11.63
C TRP A 352 -12.47 30.56 12.97
N ALA A 353 -11.47 30.89 13.79
CA ALA A 353 -11.66 31.63 15.04
C ALA A 353 -12.24 33.04 14.77
N ARG A 354 -11.70 33.75 13.77
CA ARG A 354 -12.21 35.05 13.32
C ARG A 354 -13.67 34.97 12.86
N ARG A 355 -14.01 33.99 12.00
CA ARG A 355 -15.39 33.79 11.56
C ARG A 355 -16.34 33.42 12.70
N ARG A 356 -15.84 32.74 13.73
CA ARG A 356 -16.63 32.39 14.91
C ARG A 356 -16.88 33.61 15.78
N SER A 357 -15.87 34.47 15.98
CA SER A 357 -16.04 35.73 16.71
C SER A 357 -16.98 36.68 15.99
N GLU A 358 -16.86 36.81 14.66
CA GLU A 358 -17.78 37.60 13.83
C GLU A 358 -19.22 37.11 13.96
N LYS A 359 -19.46 35.79 13.94
CA LYS A 359 -20.80 35.22 14.14
C LYS A 359 -21.35 35.41 15.56
N GLN A 360 -20.48 35.38 16.57
CA GLN A 360 -20.89 35.63 17.96
C GLN A 360 -21.23 37.11 18.16
N ALA A 361 -20.45 38.03 17.60
CA ALA A 361 -20.72 39.47 17.60
C ALA A 361 -22.05 39.76 16.88
N ALA A 362 -22.24 39.27 15.65
CA ALA A 362 -23.49 39.45 14.92
C ALA A 362 -24.72 38.86 15.65
N LYS A 363 -24.53 37.79 16.44
CA LYS A 363 -25.60 37.25 17.28
C LYS A 363 -25.90 38.19 18.45
N HIS A 364 -24.87 38.78 19.08
CA HIS A 364 -25.04 39.73 20.18
C HIS A 364 -25.78 40.99 19.71
N ASP A 365 -25.36 41.58 18.59
CA ASP A 365 -25.99 42.76 18.00
C ASP A 365 -27.47 42.51 17.69
N TYR A 366 -27.79 41.32 17.17
CA TYR A 366 -29.18 40.92 16.92
C TYR A 366 -30.02 40.86 18.20
N TRP A 367 -29.47 40.44 19.35
CA TRP A 367 -30.20 40.44 20.62
C TRP A 367 -30.33 41.84 21.22
N GLU A 368 -29.31 42.70 21.10
CA GLU A 368 -29.37 44.09 21.58
C GLU A 368 -30.35 44.95 20.77
N GLU A 369 -30.47 44.74 19.46
CA GLU A 369 -31.45 45.46 18.62
C GLU A 369 -32.88 44.92 18.75
N SER A 370 -33.06 43.70 19.23
CA SER A 370 -34.39 43.08 19.41
C SER A 370 -35.07 43.45 20.75
N ASP A 371 -34.37 44.15 21.64
CA ASP A 371 -34.81 44.45 23.01
C ASP A 371 -35.43 45.84 23.30
N PRO A 372 -35.95 46.63 22.33
CA PRO A 372 -36.88 47.71 22.65
C PRO A 372 -38.35 47.27 22.69
N ALA A 373 -38.69 46.12 22.09
CA ALA A 373 -40.09 45.68 21.95
C ALA A 373 -40.58 44.77 23.08
N LEU A 374 -39.67 44.18 23.88
CA LEU A 374 -40.01 43.31 25.01
C LEU A 374 -40.11 44.05 26.36
N GLN A 375 -39.65 45.30 26.46
CA GLN A 375 -39.81 46.12 27.66
C GLN A 375 -41.22 46.71 27.85
N LEU A 376 -42.16 46.46 26.93
CA LEU A 376 -43.51 47.06 26.93
C LEU A 376 -44.64 46.09 27.30
N LEU A 377 -44.34 44.86 27.75
CA LEU A 377 -45.35 43.83 28.04
C LEU A 377 -45.29 43.21 29.45
N ASP A 378 -44.45 43.71 30.37
CA ASP A 378 -44.27 43.09 31.71
C ASP A 378 -44.89 43.87 32.89
N GLU A 379 -45.85 44.78 32.67
CA GLU A 379 -46.50 45.49 33.79
C GLU A 379 -47.67 44.77 34.49
N ASP A 380 -48.16 43.60 34.03
CA ASP A 380 -49.31 42.94 34.68
C ASP A 380 -49.22 41.39 34.71
N ALA A 381 -48.26 40.84 35.46
CA ALA A 381 -48.23 39.40 35.77
C ALA A 381 -48.42 39.13 37.27
N PRO A 382 -49.53 38.49 37.70
CA PRO A 382 -49.79 38.21 39.11
C PRO A 382 -48.89 37.09 39.66
N ALA A 383 -48.47 37.28 40.91
CA ALA A 383 -47.63 36.38 41.69
C ALA A 383 -48.20 34.95 41.76
N ALA A 384 -47.51 33.99 41.14
CA ALA A 384 -47.78 32.57 41.30
C ALA A 384 -46.74 31.92 42.22
N SER A 385 -47.26 31.10 43.11
CA SER A 385 -46.65 30.47 44.28
C SER A 385 -45.47 29.54 44.00
N THR A 386 -44.51 29.60 44.92
CA THR A 386 -43.46 28.62 45.22
C THR A 386 -43.95 27.16 45.17
N GLY A 387 -43.34 26.36 44.30
CA GLY A 387 -43.50 24.91 44.22
C GLY A 387 -42.16 24.21 44.00
N GLU A 388 -41.71 23.56 45.08
CA GLU A 388 -40.84 22.38 45.24
C GLU A 388 -39.86 21.97 44.11
N GLN A 389 -38.57 21.93 44.47
CA GLN A 389 -37.50 21.27 43.74
C GLN A 389 -37.67 19.74 43.77
N PRO A 390 -37.52 19.03 42.64
CA PRO A 390 -37.17 17.62 42.67
C PRO A 390 -35.65 17.44 42.62
N GLU A 391 -35.24 16.47 43.42
CA GLU A 391 -33.89 16.00 43.71
C GLU A 391 -33.11 15.58 42.47
N SER A 392 -31.81 15.77 42.60
CA SER A 392 -30.75 15.28 41.72
C SER A 392 -30.60 13.77 41.87
N ASP A 393 -30.95 13.02 40.82
CA ASP A 393 -30.60 11.60 40.72
C ASP A 393 -29.23 11.41 40.05
N ASP A 394 -28.27 11.03 40.89
CA ASP A 394 -27.00 10.41 40.57
C ASP A 394 -27.22 9.04 39.88
N LEU A 395 -26.98 8.95 38.57
CA LEU A 395 -26.98 7.67 37.84
C LEU A 395 -25.81 7.59 36.85
N TRP A 396 -24.58 7.49 37.39
CA TRP A 396 -23.43 6.91 36.70
C TRP A 396 -23.02 5.62 37.42
N GLY A 397 -23.92 4.63 37.35
CA GLY A 397 -23.67 3.26 37.78
C GLY A 397 -22.86 2.48 36.74
N GLU A 398 -21.74 1.97 37.21
CA GLU A 398 -20.89 0.88 36.73
C GLU A 398 -21.54 -0.07 35.69
N GLY A 399 -20.85 -0.24 34.55
CA GLY A 399 -21.26 -1.15 33.48
C GLY A 399 -20.08 -1.73 32.70
N THR A 400 -18.99 -2.09 33.38
CA THR A 400 -17.94 -2.95 32.80
C THR A 400 -18.26 -4.41 33.10
N GLY A 401 -18.95 -5.09 32.18
CA GLY A 401 -19.23 -6.51 32.31
C GLY A 401 -19.53 -7.19 30.98
N SER A 402 -18.69 -8.18 30.63
CA SER A 402 -18.93 -9.27 29.67
C SER A 402 -19.08 -8.93 28.17
N TRP A 403 -17.98 -9.02 27.42
CA TRP A 403 -17.95 -9.03 25.93
C TRP A 403 -17.44 -10.35 25.35
N LEU A 404 -17.50 -11.43 26.13
CA LEU A 404 -17.08 -12.75 25.68
C LEU A 404 -18.15 -13.74 26.10
N ASP A 405 -19.06 -14.04 25.17
CA ASP A 405 -19.53 -15.42 25.02
C ASP A 405 -20.20 -15.66 23.65
N SER A 406 -20.00 -16.91 23.21
CA SER A 406 -20.63 -17.63 22.09
C SER A 406 -20.06 -17.48 20.67
N PRO A 407 -19.40 -18.54 20.16
CA PRO A 407 -19.18 -18.75 18.74
C PRO A 407 -20.38 -19.49 18.13
N THR A 408 -21.06 -18.89 17.16
CA THR A 408 -21.92 -19.67 16.27
C THR A 408 -21.05 -20.39 15.24
N ARG A 409 -20.86 -21.69 15.49
CA ARG A 409 -20.73 -22.72 14.46
C ARG A 409 -21.93 -22.61 13.50
N ASP A 410 -21.68 -22.81 12.20
CA ASP A 410 -22.49 -23.59 11.26
C ASP A 410 -21.66 -23.79 9.98
N GLU A 411 -21.12 -25.01 9.76
CA GLU A 411 -21.58 -26.02 8.77
C GLU A 411 -21.03 -25.70 7.35
N ALA A 412 -20.09 -26.43 6.72
CA ALA A 412 -19.79 -27.86 6.66
C ALA A 412 -20.95 -28.72 6.11
N LEU A 413 -21.24 -28.58 4.82
CA LEU A 413 -21.97 -29.58 4.04
C LEU A 413 -21.00 -30.38 3.17
N PHE A 414 -20.64 -31.56 3.68
CA PHE A 414 -20.28 -32.72 2.89
C PHE A 414 -21.56 -33.26 2.22
N VAL A 415 -21.49 -33.52 0.92
CA VAL A 415 -22.34 -34.55 0.28
C VAL A 415 -21.38 -35.50 -0.42
N THR A 416 -21.37 -36.74 0.04
CA THR A 416 -20.76 -37.89 -0.62
C THR A 416 -21.85 -38.90 -0.98
N VAL A 417 -21.59 -39.60 -2.08
CA VAL A 417 -22.12 -40.91 -2.52
C VAL A 417 -23.32 -40.89 -3.46
N GLU A 418 -23.07 -41.19 -4.74
CA GLU A 418 -23.60 -42.36 -5.49
C GLU A 418 -22.45 -42.79 -6.44
N GLN A 419 -21.72 -43.89 -6.19
CA GLN A 419 -22.01 -45.27 -6.62
C GLN A 419 -22.67 -45.38 -8.00
N GLY A 420 -21.82 -45.50 -9.04
CA GLY A 420 -22.18 -45.99 -10.36
C GLY A 420 -21.19 -47.07 -10.77
N VAL A 421 -21.60 -48.32 -10.63
CA VAL A 421 -20.92 -49.53 -11.11
C VAL A 421 -20.88 -49.50 -12.64
N GLY A 422 -19.68 -49.62 -13.21
CA GLY A 422 -19.46 -49.70 -14.65
C GLY A 422 -18.34 -50.68 -14.97
N VAL A 423 -18.73 -51.95 -15.07
CA VAL A 423 -17.92 -53.06 -15.56
C VAL A 423 -17.57 -52.83 -17.03
N GLY A 424 -16.32 -53.04 -17.43
CA GLY A 424 -16.00 -53.22 -18.84
C GLY A 424 -14.54 -53.04 -19.23
N GLY A 425 -13.91 -54.15 -19.66
CA GLY A 425 -13.03 -54.10 -20.84
C GLY A 425 -11.54 -54.16 -20.58
N VAL A 426 -11.03 -55.38 -20.45
CA VAL A 426 -9.66 -55.78 -20.77
C VAL A 426 -9.34 -55.44 -22.23
N ALA A 427 -8.19 -54.81 -22.48
CA ALA A 427 -7.43 -55.03 -23.72
C ALA A 427 -5.96 -54.61 -23.49
N VAL A 428 -5.15 -55.62 -23.25
CA VAL A 428 -3.71 -55.62 -23.46
C VAL A 428 -3.47 -55.48 -24.97
N SER A 429 -2.59 -54.58 -25.38
CA SER A 429 -1.80 -54.79 -26.60
C SER A 429 -0.49 -54.04 -26.49
N ALA A 430 0.57 -54.82 -26.50
CA ALA A 430 1.93 -54.40 -26.77
C ALA A 430 2.09 -54.13 -28.27
N HIS A 431 2.78 -53.04 -28.61
CA HIS A 431 3.80 -52.98 -29.64
C HIS A 431 4.65 -51.72 -29.47
#